data_AF-A0A3B8RS24-F1
#
_entry.id   AF-A0A3B8RS24-F1
#
_cell.length_a   1.000
_cell.length_b   1.000
_cell.length_c   1.000
_cell.angle_alpha   90.00
_cell.angle_beta   90.00
_cell.angle_gamma   90.00
#
_symmetry.space_group_name_H-M   'P 1'
#
loop_
_entity.id
_entity.type
_entity.pdbx_description
1 polymer ?
#
loop_
_entity_poly.entity_id
_entity_poly.type
_entity_poly.pdbx_seq_one_letter_code
_entity_poly.pdbx_strand_id
1 'polypeptide(L)'
;FNLIDSMAQKSIVVWYENKNTGSNSFDLIEKLKYAGPSKNLIRKLQRFIVNVPYDEKNPNNMFNRIQKNNYIEPIHGYWIQSDSILYKPGLGLLGNESDWIIGNGVV
;
A
#
# COMPACT_ATOMS: atom_id res chain seq x y z
N PHE A 1 23.74 11.72 10.54
CA PHE A 1 23.23 11.03 9.35
C PHE A 1 23.17 9.54 9.65
N ASN A 2 21.98 8.96 9.80
CA ASN A 2 21.83 7.51 9.89
C ASN A 2 21.62 6.97 8.47
N LEU A 3 22.67 6.39 7.89
CA LEU A 3 22.69 5.89 6.51
C LEU A 3 21.82 4.62 6.33
N ILE A 4 21.47 3.97 7.43
CA ILE A 4 20.63 2.77 7.48
C ILE A 4 19.59 3.02 8.58
N ASP A 5 18.33 3.17 8.19
CA ASP A 5 17.22 3.11 9.12
C ASP A 5 17.00 1.63 9.48
N SER A 6 17.28 1.27 10.73
CA SER A 6 17.14 -0.10 11.23
C SER A 6 15.70 -0.44 11.62
N MET A 7 14.74 0.47 11.40
CA MET A 7 13.32 0.14 11.58
C MET A 7 12.92 -1.00 10.66
N ALA A 8 12.20 -1.97 11.24
CA ALA A 8 11.54 -2.99 10.44
C ALA A 8 10.56 -2.32 9.46
N GLN A 9 10.34 -2.97 8.32
CA GLN A 9 9.42 -2.47 7.30
C GLN A 9 8.41 -3.55 6.93
N LYS A 10 7.21 -3.11 6.53
CA LYS A 10 6.18 -3.96 5.95
C LYS A 10 5.85 -3.46 4.54
N SER A 11 5.69 -4.41 3.63
CA SER A 11 5.32 -4.13 2.25
C SER A 11 3.81 -4.17 2.10
N ILE A 12 3.26 -3.16 1.44
CA ILE A 12 1.84 -3.05 1.09
C ILE A 12 1.73 -2.92 -0.43
N VAL A 13 0.90 -3.74 -1.05
CA VAL A 13 0.53 -3.58 -2.45
C VAL A 13 -0.55 -2.51 -2.54
N VAL A 14 -0.28 -1.44 -3.28
CA VAL A 14 -1.19 -0.30 -3.44
C VAL A 14 -1.99 -0.39 -4.72
N TRP A 15 -3.12 0.32 -4.74
CA TRP A 15 -3.92 0.52 -5.94
C TRP A 15 -3.29 1.61 -6.79
N TYR A 16 -2.86 1.24 -7.99
CA TYR A 16 -2.23 2.15 -8.92
C TYR A 16 -2.49 1.74 -10.37
N GLU A 17 -2.81 2.76 -11.16
CA GLU A 17 -2.97 2.65 -12.60
C GLU A 17 -2.05 3.67 -13.28
N ASN A 18 -1.14 3.17 -14.12
CA ASN A 18 -0.32 4.00 -14.98
C ASN A 18 -1.05 4.24 -16.31
N LYS A 19 -1.60 5.43 -16.49
CA LYS A 19 -2.31 5.82 -17.72
C LYS A 19 -1.45 5.78 -18.98
N ASN A 20 -0.13 5.94 -18.86
CA ASN A 20 0.77 5.99 -20.03
C ASN A 20 1.19 4.60 -20.51
N THR A 21 1.35 3.64 -19.58
CA THR A 21 1.82 2.28 -19.90
C THR A 21 0.72 1.23 -19.86
N GLY A 22 -0.48 1.58 -19.40
CA GLY A 22 -1.58 0.66 -19.14
C GLY A 22 -1.30 -0.32 -17.99
N SER A 23 -0.23 -0.09 -17.22
CA SER A 23 0.12 -0.97 -16.10
C SER A 23 -0.83 -0.73 -14.94
N ASN A 24 -1.54 -1.77 -14.54
CA ASN A 24 -2.58 -1.70 -13.52
C ASN A 24 -2.35 -2.76 -12.42
N SER A 25 -2.40 -2.35 -11.16
CA SER A 25 -2.36 -3.27 -10.02
C SER A 25 -3.68 -4.01 -9.80
N PHE A 26 -4.83 -3.45 -10.18
CA PHE A 26 -6.16 -4.03 -9.93
C PHE A 26 -6.28 -5.45 -10.50
N ASP A 27 -5.96 -5.64 -11.79
CA ASP A 27 -6.00 -6.96 -12.45
C ASP A 27 -5.06 -7.98 -11.80
N LEU A 28 -3.93 -7.52 -11.27
CA LEU A 28 -2.95 -8.38 -10.62
C LEU A 28 -3.41 -8.77 -9.20
N ILE A 29 -4.02 -7.83 -8.48
CA ILE A 29 -4.63 -8.08 -7.17
C ILE A 29 -5.80 -9.04 -7.31
N GLU A 30 -6.65 -8.87 -8.32
CA GLU A 30 -7.76 -9.78 -8.60
C GLU A 30 -7.25 -11.20 -8.91
N LYS A 31 -6.23 -11.32 -9.77
CA LYS A 31 -5.55 -12.60 -10.01
C LYS A 31 -4.97 -13.19 -8.74
N LEU A 32 -4.38 -12.39 -7.86
CA LEU A 32 -3.86 -12.86 -6.58
C LEU A 32 -5.00 -13.39 -5.71
N LYS A 33 -6.13 -12.66 -5.62
CA LYS A 33 -7.31 -13.05 -4.83
C LYS A 33 -7.83 -14.43 -5.26
N TYR A 34 -8.08 -14.63 -6.55
CA TYR A 34 -8.74 -15.85 -7.05
C TYR A 34 -7.78 -17.02 -7.34
N ALA A 35 -6.62 -16.76 -7.95
CA ALA A 35 -5.70 -17.80 -8.40
C ALA A 35 -4.52 -18.02 -7.44
N GLY A 36 -4.35 -17.16 -6.44
CA GLY A 36 -3.24 -17.22 -5.50
C GLY A 36 -1.91 -16.71 -6.07
N PRO A 37 -0.84 -16.78 -5.27
CA PRO A 37 0.46 -16.25 -5.64
C PRO A 37 1.17 -17.16 -6.66
N SER A 38 1.73 -16.55 -7.71
CA SER A 38 2.67 -17.20 -8.62
C SER A 38 3.91 -16.34 -8.81
N LYS A 39 5.06 -16.94 -9.13
CA LYS A 39 6.35 -16.20 -9.30
C LYS A 39 6.21 -15.03 -10.28
N ASN A 40 5.52 -15.25 -11.39
CA ASN A 40 5.29 -14.22 -12.41
C ASN A 40 4.35 -13.11 -11.91
N LEU A 41 3.30 -13.47 -11.15
CA LEU A 41 2.37 -12.51 -10.58
C LEU A 41 3.04 -11.63 -9.52
N ILE A 42 3.75 -12.25 -8.57
CA ILE A 42 4.46 -11.54 -7.50
C ILE A 42 5.52 -10.60 -8.08
N ARG A 43 6.28 -11.04 -9.09
CA ARG A 43 7.25 -10.18 -9.78
C ARG A 43 6.63 -8.95 -10.43
N LYS A 44 5.39 -9.05 -10.94
CA LYS A 44 4.65 -7.89 -11.47
C LYS A 44 4.15 -6.99 -10.33
N LEU A 45 3.60 -7.58 -9.27
CA LEU A 45 3.10 -6.87 -8.09
C LEU A 45 4.17 -6.07 -7.36
N GLN A 46 5.43 -6.52 -7.39
CA GLN A 46 6.56 -5.80 -6.78
C GLN A 46 6.68 -4.33 -7.20
N ARG A 47 6.19 -3.95 -8.39
CA ARG A 47 6.21 -2.57 -8.89
C ARG A 47 5.19 -1.66 -8.21
N PHE A 48 4.21 -2.24 -7.54
CA PHE A 48 3.14 -1.56 -6.84
C PHE A 48 3.26 -1.75 -5.32
N ILE A 49 4.46 -2.07 -4.83
CA ILE A 49 4.73 -2.19 -3.41
C ILE A 49 5.24 -0.87 -2.86
N VAL A 50 4.63 -0.42 -1.77
CA VAL A 50 5.14 0.62 -0.90
C VAL A 50 5.60 -0.02 0.41
N ASN A 51 6.80 0.33 0.86
CA ASN A 51 7.30 -0.10 2.16
C ASN A 51 6.97 0.98 3.19
N VAL A 52 6.43 0.55 4.32
CA VAL A 52 6.13 1.43 5.46
C VAL A 52 6.90 1.00 6.70
N PRO A 53 7.30 1.96 7.56
CA PRO A 53 7.91 1.64 8.83
C PRO A 53 6.97 0.81 9.71
N TYR A 54 7.51 -0.28 10.25
CA TYR A 54 6.83 -1.21 11.13
C TYR A 54 7.53 -1.27 12.48
N ASP A 55 6.77 -1.06 13.54
CA ASP A 55 7.22 -1.26 14.91
C ASP A 55 6.10 -1.96 15.68
N GLU A 56 6.36 -3.20 16.07
CA GLU A 56 5.42 -4.04 16.82
C GLU A 56 5.07 -3.45 18.19
N LYS A 57 5.98 -2.67 18.78
CA LYS A 57 5.79 -2.08 20.12
C LYS A 57 5.12 -0.70 20.07
N ASN A 58 5.03 -0.09 18.89
CA ASN A 58 4.41 1.21 18.70
C ASN A 58 3.08 1.09 17.93
N PRO A 59 1.93 1.02 18.63
CA PRO A 59 0.62 0.91 17.98
C PRO A 59 0.23 2.15 17.16
N ASN A 60 0.93 3.27 17.34
CA ASN A 60 0.68 4.52 16.63
C ASN A 60 1.54 4.65 15.35
N ASN A 61 2.37 3.67 15.02
CA ASN A 61 3.07 3.68 13.75
C ASN A 61 2.08 3.55 12.57
N MET A 62 2.53 3.95 11.38
CA MET A 62 1.68 4.02 10.20
C MET A 62 1.01 2.69 9.86
N PHE A 63 1.79 1.60 9.83
CA PHE A 63 1.28 0.27 9.46
C PHE A 63 0.18 -0.23 10.40
N ASN A 64 0.39 -0.17 11.73
CA ASN A 64 -0.58 -0.68 12.68
C ASN A 64 -1.88 0.14 12.62
N ARG A 65 -1.79 1.45 12.41
CA ARG A 65 -2.96 2.32 12.27
C ARG A 65 -3.79 1.99 11.03
N ILE A 66 -3.16 1.88 9.86
CA ILE A 66 -3.89 1.58 8.62
C ILE A 66 -4.44 0.15 8.62
N GLN A 67 -3.76 -0.80 9.28
CA GLN A 67 -4.26 -2.14 9.50
C GLN A 67 -5.49 -2.13 10.43
N LYS A 68 -5.39 -1.45 11.58
CA LYS A 68 -6.47 -1.36 12.58
C LYS A 68 -7.73 -0.71 12.00
N ASN A 69 -7.56 0.26 11.12
CA ASN A 69 -8.66 0.97 10.46
C ASN A 69 -9.14 0.29 9.16
N ASN A 70 -8.69 -0.93 8.86
CA ASN A 70 -9.10 -1.73 7.69
C ASN A 70 -8.82 -1.09 6.32
N TYR A 71 -7.76 -0.27 6.20
CA TYR A 71 -7.30 0.25 4.90
C TYR A 71 -6.39 -0.70 4.14
N ILE A 72 -5.94 -1.76 4.81
CA ILE A 72 -5.26 -2.90 4.21
C ILE A 72 -5.89 -4.20 4.67
N GLU A 73 -5.88 -5.20 3.80
CA GLU A 73 -6.35 -6.56 4.06
C GLU A 73 -5.25 -7.59 3.78
N PRO A 74 -5.17 -8.69 4.56
CA PRO A 74 -4.25 -9.78 4.28
C PRO A 74 -4.82 -10.72 3.20
N ILE A 75 -4.07 -10.95 2.13
CA ILE A 75 -4.44 -11.85 1.03
C ILE A 75 -3.27 -12.76 0.71
N HIS A 76 -3.43 -14.08 0.90
CA HIS A 76 -2.38 -15.08 0.63
C HIS A 76 -1.01 -14.72 1.24
N GLY A 77 -1.01 -14.07 2.41
CA GLY A 77 0.21 -13.63 3.11
C GLY A 77 0.76 -12.25 2.70
N TYR A 78 0.07 -11.52 1.82
CA TYR A 78 0.42 -10.17 1.38
C TYR A 78 -0.55 -9.13 1.96
N TRP A 79 -0.05 -7.94 2.29
CA TRP A 79 -0.90 -6.81 2.67
C TRP A 79 -1.30 -6.03 1.43
N ILE A 80 -2.60 -5.93 1.18
CA ILE A 80 -3.14 -5.28 -0.01
C ILE A 80 -4.02 -4.12 0.44
N GLN A 81 -3.92 -2.98 -0.23
CA GLN A 81 -4.85 -1.87 -0.05
C GLN A 81 -6.30 -2.34 -0.28
N SER A 82 -7.19 -1.98 0.64
CA SER A 82 -8.63 -2.27 0.58
C SER A 82 -9.47 -1.01 0.34
N ASP A 83 -8.91 0.18 0.54
CA ASP A 83 -9.61 1.46 0.37
C ASP A 83 -8.84 2.40 -0.58
N SER A 84 -9.57 3.03 -1.50
CA SER A 84 -9.04 4.00 -2.47
C SER A 84 -8.38 5.22 -1.84
N ILE A 85 -8.71 5.58 -0.59
CA ILE A 85 -8.17 6.78 0.06
C ILE A 85 -6.73 6.60 0.56
N LEU A 86 -6.28 5.35 0.76
CA LEU A 86 -4.99 5.05 1.37
C LEU A 86 -3.80 5.45 0.49
N TYR A 87 -3.82 5.10 -0.80
CA TYR A 87 -2.77 5.51 -1.74
C TYR A 87 -3.37 6.41 -2.82
N LYS A 88 -2.78 7.60 -3.00
CA LYS A 88 -3.16 8.54 -4.07
C LYS A 88 -1.98 8.76 -5.02
N PRO A 89 -2.14 8.51 -6.33
CA PRO A 89 -1.12 8.85 -7.33
C PRO A 89 -0.68 10.32 -7.18
N GLY A 90 0.64 10.56 -7.16
CA GLY A 90 1.21 11.89 -7.00
C GLY A 90 1.39 12.37 -5.54
N LEU A 91 0.64 11.81 -4.58
CA LEU A 91 0.78 12.12 -3.15
C LEU A 91 1.45 10.99 -2.35
N GLY A 92 1.26 9.74 -2.77
CA GLY A 92 1.77 8.56 -2.08
C GLY A 92 0.78 7.97 -1.07
N LEU A 93 1.30 7.35 -0.02
CA LEU A 93 0.52 6.65 1.00
C LEU A 93 0.11 7.62 2.12
N LEU A 94 -1.20 7.80 2.30
CA LEU A 94 -1.79 8.72 3.26
C LEU A 94 -2.27 7.93 4.49
N GLY A 95 -1.40 7.77 5.48
CA GLY A 95 -1.68 7.00 6.69
C GLY A 95 -2.40 7.77 7.80
N ASN A 96 -2.53 9.10 7.67
CA ASN A 96 -3.33 9.90 8.59
C ASN A 96 -4.63 10.35 7.91
N GLU A 97 -5.73 10.24 8.65
CA GLU A 97 -7.05 10.69 8.22
C GLU A 97 -7.08 12.19 7.95
N SER A 98 -6.28 12.97 8.69
CA SER A 98 -6.09 14.41 8.47
C SER A 98 -5.57 14.74 7.07
N ASP A 99 -4.76 13.85 6.49
CA ASP A 99 -4.11 14.07 5.20
C ASP A 99 -5.09 13.79 4.04
N TRP A 100 -6.27 13.21 4.32
CA TRP A 100 -7.26 12.90 3.30
C TRP A 100 -8.14 14.10 2.92
N ILE A 101 -8.29 15.07 3.83
CA ILE A 101 -9.17 16.24 3.68
C ILE A 101 -8.56 17.31 2.76
N ILE A 102 -7.23 17.30 2.59
CA ILE A 102 -6.47 18.33 1.85
C ILE A 102 -6.77 18.30 0.33
N GLY A 103 -7.49 17.29 -0.18
CA GLY A 103 -7.71 17.09 -1.62
C GLY A 103 -8.96 17.72 -2.25
N ASN A 104 -9.90 18.30 -1.49
CA ASN A 104 -11.17 18.83 -2.03
C ASN A 104 -11.32 20.36 -1.86
N GLY A 105 -10.26 21.13 -2.09
CA GLY A 105 -10.33 22.59 -1.93
C GLY A 105 -9.16 23.35 -2.52
N VAL A 106 -9.08 23.40 -3.85
CA VAL A 106 -8.48 24.53 -4.57
C VAL A 106 -9.27 24.70 -5.89
N VAL A 107 -10.32 25.52 -5.81
CA VAL A 107 -10.88 26.27 -6.93
C VAL A 107 -10.66 27.74 -6.61
#